data_AF-A0A2N7G604-F1
#
_entry.id   AF-A0A2N7G604-F1
#
_cell.length_a   1.000
_cell.length_b   1.000
_cell.length_c   1.000
_cell.angle_alpha   90.00
_cell.angle_beta   90.00
_cell.angle_gamma   90.00
#
_symmetry.space_group_name_H-M   'P 1'
#
loop_
_entity.id
_entity.type
_entity.pdbx_description
1 polymer ?
#
loop_
_entity_poly.entity_id
_entity_poly.type
_entity_poly.pdbx_seq_one_letter_code
_entity_poly.pdbx_strand_id
1 'polypeptide(L)'
;MSLNSDGTAAYKKVEKGSSETINWTLTDQGNLRLEFDDGYAWDWTLMSESENYLAVKSMGWTADGSEKDILSMVVAVTAAMQ
;
A
#
# COMPACT_ATOMS: atom_id res chain seq x y z
N MET A 1 -4.44 -8.04 -2.18
CA MET A 1 -4.19 -7.19 -3.37
C MET A 1 -3.12 -7.89 -4.20
N SER A 2 -3.22 -7.83 -5.51
CA SER A 2 -2.19 -8.36 -6.42
C SER A 2 -1.57 -7.19 -7.17
N LEU A 3 -0.26 -7.07 -7.12
CA LEU A 3 0.50 -6.06 -7.84
C LEU A 3 0.87 -6.64 -9.21
N ASN A 4 0.44 -5.98 -10.29
CA ASN A 4 0.78 -6.36 -11.65
C ASN A 4 2.15 -5.78 -12.01
N SER A 5 2.94 -6.50 -12.82
CA SER A 5 4.28 -6.07 -13.22
C SER A 5 4.32 -4.80 -14.08
N ASP A 6 3.17 -4.33 -14.56
CA ASP A 6 3.02 -3.08 -15.35
C ASP A 6 2.87 -1.82 -14.48
N GLY A 7 2.96 -1.96 -13.15
CA GLY A 7 2.80 -0.84 -12.22
C GLY A 7 1.35 -0.59 -11.81
N THR A 8 0.41 -1.47 -12.13
CA THR A 8 -0.99 -1.36 -11.69
C THR A 8 -1.37 -2.40 -10.64
N ALA A 9 -2.43 -2.14 -9.88
CA ALA A 9 -3.01 -3.12 -8.96
C ALA A 9 -4.53 -2.95 -8.86
N ALA A 10 -5.24 -4.06 -8.67
CA ALA A 10 -6.66 -4.02 -8.33
C ALA A 10 -6.84 -3.83 -6.82
N TYR A 11 -7.41 -2.70 -6.42
CA TYR A 11 -7.74 -2.39 -5.03
C TYR A 11 -9.24 -2.54 -4.77
N LYS A 12 -9.61 -3.27 -3.73
CA LYS A 12 -11.01 -3.48 -3.33
C LYS A 12 -11.36 -2.60 -2.14
N LYS A 13 -12.25 -1.63 -2.35
CA LYS A 13 -12.85 -0.80 -1.29
C LYS A 13 -13.89 -1.62 -0.54
N VAL A 14 -13.45 -2.34 0.50
CA VAL A 14 -14.29 -3.30 1.25
C VAL A 14 -15.61 -2.67 1.71
N GLU A 15 -15.56 -1.49 2.33
CA GLU A 15 -16.76 -0.80 2.84
C GLU A 15 -17.71 -0.32 1.75
N LYS A 16 -17.19 -0.01 0.55
CA LYS A 16 -17.98 0.49 -0.58
C LYS A 16 -18.42 -0.62 -1.54
N GLY A 17 -17.95 -1.86 -1.35
CA GLY A 17 -18.23 -2.99 -2.23
C GLY A 17 -17.71 -2.80 -3.67
N SER A 18 -16.84 -1.83 -3.92
CA SER A 18 -16.31 -1.51 -5.24
C SER A 18 -14.83 -1.88 -5.37
N SER A 19 -14.34 -1.93 -6.60
CA SER A 19 -12.91 -2.05 -6.89
C SER A 19 -12.48 -0.94 -7.83
N GLU A 20 -11.22 -0.54 -7.74
CA GLU A 20 -10.60 0.39 -8.67
C GLU A 20 -9.21 -0.12 -9.05
N THR A 21 -8.67 0.44 -10.13
CA THR A 21 -7.26 0.24 -10.47
C THR A 21 -6.47 1.35 -9.83
N ILE A 22 -5.36 1.01 -9.18
CA ILE A 22 -4.40 1.97 -8.62
C ILE A 22 -3.05 1.77 -9.29
N ASN A 23 -2.22 2.81 -9.25
CA ASN A 23 -0.82 2.71 -9.64
C ASN A 23 0.03 2.35 -8.43
N TRP A 24 1.11 1.60 -8.65
CA TRP A 24 2.11 1.34 -7.62
C TRP A 24 3.52 1.53 -8.15
N THR A 25 4.41 2.00 -7.28
CA THR A 25 5.85 2.14 -7.57
C THR A 25 6.69 1.76 -6.36
N LEU A 26 7.92 1.31 -6.61
CA LEU A 26 8.95 1.25 -5.58
C LEU A 26 9.77 2.54 -5.68
N THR A 27 9.76 3.34 -4.62
CA THR A 27 10.50 4.60 -4.60
C THR A 27 12.00 4.36 -4.44
N ASP A 28 12.81 5.37 -4.75
CA ASP A 28 14.28 5.32 -4.53
C ASP A 28 14.67 5.10 -3.05
N GLN A 29 13.74 5.37 -2.13
CA GLN A 29 13.90 5.14 -0.70
C GLN A 29 13.50 3.72 -0.26
N GLY A 30 13.06 2.88 -1.20
CA GLY A 30 12.60 1.52 -0.94
C GLY A 30 11.18 1.41 -0.39
N ASN A 31 10.37 2.48 -0.45
CA ASN A 31 8.97 2.43 -0.06
C ASN A 31 8.13 1.85 -1.20
N LEU A 32 7.10 1.08 -0.86
CA LEU A 32 6.02 0.81 -1.80
C LEU A 32 5.06 2.00 -1.76
N ARG A 33 4.96 2.73 -2.87
CA ARG A 33 3.98 3.79 -3.06
C ARG A 33 2.78 3.26 -3.81
N LEU A 34 1.58 3.60 -3.32
CA LEU A 34 0.29 3.37 -3.97
C LEU A 34 -0.34 4.72 -4.30
N GLU A 35 -0.75 4.93 -5.55
CA GLU A 35 -1.39 6.16 -6.01
C GLU A 35 -2.77 5.87 -6.61
N PHE A 36 -3.76 6.60 -6.14
CA PHE A 36 -5.15 6.50 -6.53
C PHE A 36 -5.49 7.57 -7.58
N ASP A 37 -6.54 7.35 -8.37
CA ASP A 37 -6.94 8.26 -9.45
C ASP A 37 -7.36 9.66 -8.94
N ASP A 38 -7.80 9.77 -7.69
CA ASP A 38 -8.14 11.04 -7.04
C ASP A 38 -6.91 11.78 -6.48
N GLY A 39 -5.71 11.23 -6.69
CA GLY A 39 -4.45 11.77 -6.21
C GLY A 39 -4.17 11.51 -4.74
N TYR A 40 -5.02 10.73 -4.05
CA TYR A 40 -4.66 10.18 -2.75
C TYR A 40 -3.51 9.19 -2.93
N ALA A 41 -2.56 9.17 -2.00
CA ALA A 41 -1.39 8.32 -2.09
C ALA A 41 -1.00 7.74 -0.74
N TRP A 42 -0.37 6.57 -0.76
CA TRP A 42 0.15 5.87 0.41
C TRP A 42 1.59 5.45 0.18
N ASP A 43 2.48 5.77 1.11
CA ASP A 43 3.79 5.14 1.21
C ASP A 43 3.79 4.10 2.32
N TRP A 44 4.21 2.88 1.97
CA TRP A 44 4.48 1.79 2.90
C TRP A 44 5.98 1.59 3.02
N THR A 45 6.50 1.87 4.21
CA THR A 45 7.90 1.67 4.57
C THR A 45 8.00 0.40 5.40
N LEU A 46 8.79 -0.57 4.93
CA LEU A 46 9.14 -1.74 5.71
C LEU A 46 10.08 -1.34 6.84
N MET A 47 9.64 -1.54 8.08
CA MET A 47 10.41 -1.19 9.28
C MET A 47 11.21 -2.36 9.83
N SER A 48 10.63 -3.56 9.73
CA SER A 48 11.25 -4.82 10.16
C SER A 48 10.53 -5.98 9.49
N GLU A 49 11.27 -7.04 9.23
CA GLU A 49 10.77 -8.28 8.65
C GLU A 49 11.21 -9.45 9.52
N SER A 50 10.28 -10.38 9.74
CA SER A 50 10.51 -11.67 10.37
C SER A 50 9.81 -12.74 9.55
N GLU A 51 10.10 -14.02 9.79
CA GLU A 51 9.59 -15.15 8.98
C GLU A 51 8.08 -15.08 8.70
N ASN A 52 7.27 -14.62 9.67
CA ASN A 52 5.82 -14.63 9.56
C ASN A 52 5.17 -13.24 9.66
N TYR A 53 5.96 -12.16 9.80
CA TYR A 53 5.42 -10.83 10.01
C TYR A 53 6.26 -9.72 9.37
N LEU A 54 5.56 -8.75 8.78
CA LEU A 54 6.13 -7.48 8.32
C LEU A 54 5.63 -6.36 9.22
N ALA A 55 6.55 -5.63 9.85
CA ALA A 55 6.23 -4.35 10.48
C ALA A 55 6.30 -3.25 9.42
N VAL A 56 5.15 -2.63 9.12
CA VAL A 56 5.02 -1.61 8.09
C VAL A 56 4.59 -0.31 8.73
N LYS A 57 5.34 0.76 8.48
CA LYS A 57 4.88 2.12 8.73
C LYS A 57 4.24 2.63 7.45
N SER A 58 3.05 3.18 7.60
CA SER A 58 2.22 3.59 6.49
C SER A 58 1.87 5.06 6.64
N MET A 59 2.04 5.83 5.57
CA MET A 59 1.72 7.24 5.52
C MET A 59 0.83 7.51 4.30
N GLY A 60 -0.41 7.93 4.53
CA GLY A 60 -1.34 8.37 3.50
C GLY A 60 -1.41 9.89 3.42
N TRP A 61 -1.64 10.43 2.22
CA TRP A 61 -1.90 11.86 2.04
C TRP A 61 -2.80 12.14 0.83
N THR A 62 -3.57 13.22 0.92
CA THR A 62 -4.39 13.77 -0.18
C THR A 62 -3.55 14.45 -1.24
N ALA A 63 -4.11 14.62 -2.43
CA ALA A 63 -3.44 15.27 -3.56
C ALA A 63 -2.90 16.68 -3.23
N ASP A 64 -3.59 17.40 -2.34
CA ASP A 64 -3.21 18.73 -1.85
C ASP A 64 -2.30 18.71 -0.62
N GLY A 65 -1.98 17.52 -0.10
CA GLY A 65 -1.14 17.30 1.09
C GLY A 65 -1.74 17.81 2.40
N SER A 66 -3.02 18.20 2.42
CA SER A 66 -3.69 18.79 3.58
C SER A 66 -3.98 17.76 4.67
N GLU A 67 -4.29 16.53 4.27
CA GLU A 67 -4.55 15.42 5.18
C GLU A 67 -3.37 14.45 5.17
N LYS A 68 -2.98 14.00 6.36
CA LYS A 68 -1.91 13.02 6.56
C LYS A 68 -2.35 11.98 7.57
N ASP A 69 -2.53 10.76 7.09
CA ASP A 69 -2.81 9.61 7.94
C ASP A 69 -1.51 8.86 8.17
N ILE A 70 -1.16 8.63 9.44
CA ILE A 70 -0.02 7.81 9.80
C ILE A 70 -0.52 6.65 10.63
N LEU A 71 -0.21 5.44 10.17
CA LEU A 71 -0.53 4.23 10.89
C LEU A 71 0.63 3.24 10.85
N SER A 72 0.77 2.46 11.92
CA SER A 72 1.75 1.38 12.02
C SER A 72 0.99 0.06 12.04
N MET A 73 1.39 -0.87 11.18
CA MET A 73 0.75 -2.18 11.04
C MET A 73 1.77 -3.28 11.22
N VAL A 74 1.31 -4.39 11.82
CA VAL A 74 2.00 -5.68 11.74
C VAL A 74 1.17 -6.55 10.82
N VAL A 75 1.73 -6.87 9.65
CA VAL A 75 1.07 -7.68 8.63
C VAL A 75 1.56 -9.12 8.81
N ALA A 76 0.63 -10.03 9.12
CA ALA A 76 0.93 -11.45 9.13
C ALA A 76 1.13 -11.94 7.69
N VAL A 77 2.31 -12.53 7.43
CA VAL A 77 2.59 -13.18 6.16
C VAL A 77 2.02 -14.59 6.25
N THR A 78 0.76 -14.75 5.88
CA THR A 78 0.26 -16.08 5.55
C THR A 78 0.88 -16.43 4.21
N ALA A 79 1.90 -17.27 4.20
CA ALA A 79 2.43 -17.81 2.95
C ALA A 79 1.24 -18.25 2.09
N ALA A 80 1.10 -17.67 0.90
CA ALA A 80 0.26 -18.30 -0.11
C ALA A 80 0.95 -19.64 -0.37
N MET A 81 0.39 -20.74 0.12
CA MET A 81 0.80 -22.08 -0.28
C MET A 81 0.84 -22.09 -1.82
N GLN A 82 2.02 -22.35 -2.37
CA GLN A 82 2.18 -22.71 -3.78
C GLN A 82 1.37 -23.96 -4.10
#